data_AF-A0A256ZQ83-F1
#
_entry.id   AF-A0A256ZQ83-F1
#
_cell.length_a   1.000
_cell.length_b   1.000
_cell.length_c   1.000
_cell.angle_alpha   90.00
_cell.angle_beta   90.00
_cell.angle_gamma   90.00
#
_symmetry.space_group_name_H-M   'P 1'
#
loop_
_entity.id
_entity.type
_entity.pdbx_description
1 polymer ?
#
loop_
_entity_poly.entity_id
_entity_poly.type
_entity_poly.pdbx_seq_one_letter_code
_entity_poly.pdbx_strand_id
1 'polypeptide(L)'
;MTFFGEVMPLEPLTWIQTNPSAVHYLLIKMTKPLPPTLREKSRYLVLEFRTEKRLSRRAVSRALWNSVLGFLGELGASRLNLWLIDWDLERNKGIIKVTRESVDDVRASISLIREVEGVGVVPRIASVSGTLKKARIFLES
;
A
#
# COMPACT_ATOMS: atom_id res chain seq x y z
N MET A 1 -0.22 -1.19 -41.99
CA MET A 1 -0.50 0.14 -42.56
C MET A 1 -1.18 0.94 -41.45
N THR A 2 -0.40 1.84 -40.87
CA THR A 2 -0.65 2.73 -39.71
C THR A 2 -1.83 3.66 -39.88
N PHE A 3 -2.48 4.04 -38.76
CA PHE A 3 -3.21 5.30 -38.43
C PHE A 3 -4.36 4.94 -37.46
N PHE A 4 -4.49 5.38 -36.21
CA PHE A 4 -3.95 6.46 -35.36
C PHE A 4 -3.91 5.88 -33.92
N GLY A 5 -2.93 6.11 -33.05
CA GLY A 5 -2.04 7.25 -32.99
C GLY A 5 -2.67 8.50 -32.35
N GLU A 6 -3.78 8.40 -31.62
CA GLU A 6 -4.30 9.55 -30.87
C GLU A 6 -3.57 9.71 -29.53
N VAL A 7 -2.57 10.57 -29.56
CA VAL A 7 -1.94 11.18 -28.40
C VAL A 7 -3.02 11.88 -27.56
N MET A 8 -3.06 11.64 -26.24
CA MET A 8 -3.95 12.38 -25.35
C MET A 8 -3.66 13.90 -25.46
N PRO A 9 -4.63 14.74 -25.86
CA PRO A 9 -4.44 16.17 -25.89
C PRO A 9 -4.33 16.73 -24.46
N LEU A 10 -3.59 17.84 -24.32
CA LEU A 10 -3.21 18.45 -23.04
C LEU A 10 -4.38 19.11 -22.28
N GLU A 11 -5.59 19.15 -22.86
CA GLU A 11 -6.80 19.68 -22.21
C GLU A 11 -7.97 18.68 -22.22
N PRO A 12 -8.19 17.93 -21.12
CA PRO A 12 -9.13 16.81 -21.11
C PRO A 12 -10.63 17.19 -21.19
N LEU A 13 -11.00 18.45 -20.98
CA LEU A 13 -12.41 18.87 -20.91
C LEU A 13 -13.10 19.01 -22.28
N THR A 14 -12.35 19.35 -23.32
CA THR A 14 -12.90 19.56 -24.68
C THR A 14 -13.15 18.23 -25.41
N TRP A 15 -12.32 17.22 -25.14
CA TRP A 15 -12.45 15.86 -25.69
C TRP A 15 -13.68 15.09 -25.17
N ILE A 16 -14.06 15.33 -23.92
CA ILE A 16 -15.22 14.69 -23.28
C ILE A 16 -16.54 15.07 -23.98
N GLN A 17 -16.62 16.28 -24.55
CA GLN A 17 -17.81 16.75 -25.27
C GLN A 17 -17.92 16.18 -26.69
N THR A 18 -16.80 15.82 -27.31
CA THR A 18 -16.73 15.33 -28.71
C THR A 18 -16.87 13.82 -28.83
N ASN A 19 -16.72 13.06 -27.74
CA ASN A 19 -16.82 11.60 -27.77
C ASN A 19 -17.64 11.05 -26.58
N PRO A 20 -18.97 10.85 -26.73
CA PRO A 20 -19.84 10.34 -25.66
C PRO A 20 -19.42 8.96 -25.12
N SER A 21 -18.72 8.18 -25.94
CA SER A 21 -18.19 6.88 -25.55
C SER A 21 -16.99 6.98 -24.59
N ALA A 22 -16.29 8.12 -24.54
CA ALA A 22 -15.19 8.35 -23.61
C ALA A 22 -15.69 8.49 -22.17
N VAL A 23 -16.87 9.08 -21.96
CA VAL A 23 -17.54 9.13 -20.63
C VAL A 23 -17.93 7.73 -20.20
N HIS A 24 -18.49 6.93 -21.11
CA HIS A 24 -18.81 5.52 -20.87
C HIS A 24 -17.55 4.71 -20.52
N TYR A 25 -16.45 4.92 -21.24
CA TYR A 25 -15.16 4.27 -20.97
C TYR A 25 -14.57 4.67 -19.61
N LEU A 26 -14.67 5.94 -19.22
CA LEU A 26 -14.23 6.43 -17.90
C LEU A 26 -15.10 5.85 -16.77
N LEU A 27 -16.41 5.75 -16.99
CA LEU A 27 -17.37 5.16 -16.05
C LEU A 27 -17.18 3.65 -15.90
N ILE A 28 -16.84 2.92 -16.97
CA ILE A 28 -16.49 1.49 -16.92
C ILE A 28 -15.21 1.28 -16.11
N LYS A 29 -14.24 2.20 -16.21
CA LYS A 29 -12.96 2.08 -15.48
C LYS A 29 -13.08 2.26 -13.96
N MET A 30 -14.19 2.81 -13.46
CA MET A 30 -14.41 3.01 -12.03
C MET A 30 -15.45 2.02 -11.51
N THR A 31 -14.99 0.90 -10.97
CA THR A 31 -15.86 -0.03 -10.25
C THR A 31 -16.52 0.70 -9.08
N LYS A 32 -17.86 0.65 -9.01
CA LYS A 32 -18.62 1.22 -7.89
C LYS A 32 -18.08 0.66 -6.56
N PRO A 33 -17.90 1.51 -5.54
CA PRO A 33 -17.37 1.05 -4.26
C PRO A 33 -18.33 0.07 -3.61
N LEU A 34 -17.80 -1.00 -3.03
CA LEU A 34 -18.61 -2.01 -2.35
C LEU A 34 -19.40 -1.39 -1.19
N PRO A 35 -20.64 -1.86 -0.95
CA PRO A 35 -21.42 -1.53 0.23
C PRO A 35 -20.60 -1.76 1.52
N PRO A 36 -20.83 -0.99 2.59
CA PRO A 36 -20.02 -1.04 3.80
C PRO A 36 -20.02 -2.41 4.50
N THR A 37 -21.09 -3.20 4.32
CA THR A 37 -21.24 -4.55 4.87
C THR A 37 -20.39 -5.60 4.13
N LEU A 38 -20.20 -5.43 2.82
CA LEU A 38 -19.40 -6.32 1.96
C LEU A 38 -17.95 -5.85 1.81
N ARG A 39 -17.66 -4.60 2.20
CA ARG A 39 -16.31 -4.06 2.13
C ARG A 39 -15.42 -4.72 3.18
N GLU A 40 -14.22 -5.07 2.75
CA GLU A 40 -13.19 -5.59 3.64
C GLU A 40 -12.83 -4.58 4.75
N LYS A 41 -12.77 -5.08 5.99
CA LYS A 41 -12.45 -4.26 7.16
C LYS A 41 -10.94 -4.18 7.33
N SER A 42 -10.36 -3.03 7.08
CA SER A 42 -8.90 -2.83 7.17
C SER A 42 -8.44 -2.24 8.51
N ARG A 43 -7.16 -2.40 8.79
CA ARG A 43 -6.39 -1.73 9.85
C ARG A 43 -5.13 -1.12 9.26
N TYR A 44 -4.67 -0.04 9.89
CA TYR A 44 -3.49 0.70 9.50
C TYR A 44 -2.44 0.57 10.60
N LEU A 45 -1.29 0.00 10.27
CA LEU A 45 -0.16 -0.14 11.18
C LEU A 45 0.90 0.89 10.82
N VAL A 46 1.45 1.55 11.83
CA VAL A 46 2.63 2.40 11.65
C VAL A 46 3.86 1.56 11.93
N LEU A 47 4.63 1.29 10.89
CA LEU A 47 5.89 0.57 10.94
C LEU A 47 7.04 1.56 11.09
N GLU A 48 8.03 1.20 11.87
CA GLU A 48 9.29 1.90 12.08
C GLU A 48 10.43 0.89 11.95
N PHE A 49 11.46 1.19 11.15
CA PHE A 49 12.71 0.45 11.16
C PHE A 49 13.78 1.26 11.90
N ARG A 50 14.30 0.69 12.99
CA ARG A 50 15.45 1.27 13.68
C ARG A 50 16.73 0.87 12.95
N THR A 51 17.30 1.84 12.24
CA THR A 51 18.59 1.73 11.56
C THR A 51 19.10 3.14 11.23
N GLU A 52 20.42 3.30 11.09
CA GLU A 52 21.05 4.58 10.75
C GLU A 52 20.91 4.91 9.26
N LYS A 53 20.76 3.89 8.41
CA LYS A 53 20.68 4.06 6.96
C LYS A 53 19.24 4.30 6.51
N ARG A 54 19.07 5.13 5.50
CA ARG A 54 17.76 5.39 4.90
C ARG A 54 17.35 4.23 4.00
N LEU A 55 16.12 3.75 4.15
CA LEU A 55 15.60 2.62 3.39
C LEU A 55 14.61 3.10 2.33
N SER A 56 14.81 2.69 1.07
CA SER A 56 13.87 3.07 0.01
C SER A 56 12.51 2.41 0.20
N ARG A 57 11.42 3.10 -0.18
CA ARG A 57 10.05 2.55 -0.16
C ARG A 57 9.96 1.20 -0.88
N ARG A 58 10.68 1.06 -2.00
CA ARG A 58 10.71 -0.17 -2.80
C ARG A 58 11.41 -1.31 -2.06
N ALA A 59 12.54 -1.02 -1.42
CA ALA A 59 13.28 -2.01 -0.62
C ALA A 59 12.43 -2.52 0.54
N VAL A 60 11.79 -1.60 1.27
CA VAL A 60 10.87 -1.92 2.37
C VAL A 60 9.68 -2.74 1.89
N SER A 61 9.05 -2.33 0.79
CA SER A 61 7.93 -3.08 0.22
C SER A 61 8.32 -4.51 -0.15
N ARG A 62 9.52 -4.72 -0.73
CA ARG A 62 10.03 -6.06 -1.02
C ARG A 62 10.28 -6.85 0.26
N ALA A 63 10.95 -6.26 1.25
CA ALA A 63 11.22 -6.94 2.52
C ALA A 63 9.94 -7.37 3.25
N LEU A 64 8.91 -6.52 3.24
CA LEU A 64 7.60 -6.84 3.80
C LEU A 64 6.96 -8.05 3.12
N TRP A 65 6.88 -8.04 1.78
CA TRP A 65 6.31 -9.14 1.03
C TRP A 65 7.11 -10.44 1.18
N ASN A 66 8.45 -10.36 1.12
CA ASN A 66 9.32 -11.52 1.31
C ASN A 66 9.13 -12.15 2.69
N SER A 67 9.04 -11.33 3.74
CA SER A 67 8.80 -11.82 5.09
C SER A 67 7.43 -12.49 5.23
N VAL A 68 6.38 -11.83 4.74
CA VAL A 68 5.02 -12.36 4.76
C VAL A 68 4.91 -13.67 3.99
N LEU A 69 5.46 -13.74 2.78
CA LEU A 69 5.46 -14.96 1.96
C LEU A 69 6.29 -16.06 2.62
N GLY A 70 7.44 -15.73 3.20
CA GLY A 70 8.30 -16.71 3.88
C GLY A 70 7.69 -17.28 5.16
N PHE A 71 6.90 -16.50 5.90
CA PHE A 71 6.30 -16.94 7.16
C PHE A 71 4.89 -17.55 6.99
N LEU A 72 4.04 -16.93 6.15
CA LEU A 72 2.63 -17.29 6.02
C LEU A 72 2.32 -18.08 4.73
N GLY A 73 3.27 -18.15 3.80
CA GLY A 73 3.05 -18.70 2.47
C GLY A 73 2.11 -17.85 1.61
N GLU A 74 1.82 -18.33 0.42
CA GLU A 74 0.99 -17.65 -0.58
C GLU A 74 -0.47 -17.56 -0.13
N LEU A 75 -0.99 -18.64 0.47
CA LEU A 75 -2.38 -18.70 0.96
C LEU A 75 -2.61 -17.73 2.12
N GLY A 76 -1.63 -17.59 3.02
CA GLY A 76 -1.70 -16.61 4.09
C GLY A 76 -1.61 -15.19 3.53
N ALA A 77 -0.63 -14.94 2.66
CA ALA A 77 -0.42 -13.64 2.02
C ALA A 77 -1.66 -13.13 1.27
N SER A 78 -2.41 -14.01 0.60
CA SER A 78 -3.61 -13.65 -0.15
C SER A 78 -4.74 -13.07 0.73
N ARG A 79 -4.70 -13.31 2.05
CA ARG A 79 -5.73 -12.89 3.01
C ARG A 79 -5.41 -11.59 3.76
N LEU A 80 -4.19 -11.06 3.63
CA LEU A 80 -3.72 -9.96 4.48
C LEU A 80 -4.11 -8.57 3.95
N ASN A 81 -4.48 -8.47 2.65
CA ASN A 81 -4.59 -7.20 1.90
C ASN A 81 -3.44 -6.23 2.25
N LEU A 82 -2.21 -6.75 2.27
CA LEU A 82 -1.02 -6.03 2.68
C LEU A 82 -0.70 -4.93 1.67
N TRP A 83 -0.65 -3.68 2.10
CA TRP A 83 -0.30 -2.56 1.22
C TRP A 83 0.49 -1.48 1.95
N LEU A 84 1.67 -1.14 1.43
CA LEU A 84 2.47 -0.01 1.93
C LEU A 84 1.92 1.29 1.34
N ILE A 85 1.12 2.01 2.13
CA ILE A 85 0.47 3.26 1.71
C ILE A 85 1.48 4.40 1.62
N ASP A 86 2.30 4.54 2.66
CA ASP A 86 3.20 5.67 2.82
C ASP A 86 4.53 5.24 3.45
N TRP A 87 5.58 5.99 3.14
CA TRP A 87 6.93 5.74 3.63
C TRP A 87 7.73 7.05 3.72
N ASP A 88 8.05 7.44 4.96
CA ASP A 88 8.96 8.53 5.30
C ASP A 88 10.40 8.01 5.34
N LEU A 89 11.20 8.46 4.36
CA LEU A 89 12.59 8.06 4.17
C LEU A 89 13.52 8.59 5.27
N GLU A 90 13.22 9.76 5.85
CA GLU A 90 14.06 10.40 6.86
C GLU A 90 13.92 9.70 8.20
N ARG A 91 12.69 9.29 8.54
CA ARG A 91 12.39 8.63 9.82
C ARG A 91 12.44 7.11 9.74
N ASN A 92 12.58 6.53 8.54
CA ASN A 92 12.38 5.10 8.29
C ASN A 92 11.06 4.58 8.89
N LYS A 93 9.99 5.36 8.72
CA LYS A 93 8.64 5.05 9.20
C LYS A 93 7.67 4.96 8.03
N GLY A 94 6.62 4.16 8.15
CA GLY A 94 5.60 4.08 7.11
C GLY A 94 4.28 3.52 7.60
N ILE A 95 3.27 3.59 6.73
CA ILE A 95 1.92 3.10 7.04
C ILE A 95 1.61 1.91 6.17
N ILE A 96 1.26 0.81 6.81
CA ILE A 96 0.85 -0.43 6.18
C ILE A 96 -0.64 -0.63 6.41
N LYS A 97 -1.38 -0.91 5.34
CA LYS A 97 -2.76 -1.39 5.39
C LYS A 97 -2.76 -2.90 5.42
N VAL A 98 -3.61 -3.46 6.27
CA VAL A 98 -3.88 -4.90 6.35
C VAL A 98 -5.36 -5.14 6.63
N THR A 99 -5.82 -6.39 6.55
CA THR A 99 -7.12 -6.78 7.08
C THR A 99 -7.13 -6.76 8.60
N ARG A 100 -8.31 -6.51 9.19
CA ARG A 100 -8.47 -6.43 10.64
C ARG A 100 -8.06 -7.73 11.34
N GLU A 101 -8.29 -8.86 10.70
CA GLU A 101 -8.04 -10.19 11.26
C GLU A 101 -6.56 -10.59 11.20
N SER A 102 -5.80 -10.01 10.27
CA SER A 102 -4.40 -10.39 10.04
C SER A 102 -3.38 -9.48 10.75
N VAL A 103 -3.81 -8.64 11.69
CA VAL A 103 -2.93 -7.68 12.36
C VAL A 103 -1.80 -8.39 13.09
N ASP A 104 -2.11 -9.48 13.78
CA ASP A 104 -1.13 -10.21 14.59
C ASP A 104 -0.21 -11.07 13.70
N ASP A 105 -0.74 -11.71 12.65
CA ASP A 105 0.06 -12.45 11.66
C ASP A 105 1.09 -11.55 10.97
N VAL A 106 0.68 -10.34 10.59
CA VAL A 106 1.58 -9.36 9.96
C VAL A 106 2.58 -8.84 10.98
N ARG A 107 2.20 -8.62 12.25
CA ARG A 107 3.14 -8.23 13.30
C ARG A 107 4.22 -9.30 13.51
N ALA A 108 3.82 -10.58 13.56
CA ALA A 108 4.73 -11.70 13.67
C ALA A 108 5.67 -11.77 12.47
N SER A 109 5.14 -11.71 11.25
CA SER A 109 5.94 -11.69 10.00
C SER A 109 6.96 -10.54 10.04
N ILE A 110 6.51 -9.32 10.28
CA ILE A 110 7.36 -8.13 10.30
C ILE A 110 8.50 -8.28 11.32
N SER A 111 8.25 -8.88 12.49
CA SER A 111 9.27 -9.07 13.52
C SER A 111 10.45 -9.95 13.07
N LEU A 112 10.26 -10.78 12.04
CA LEU A 112 11.29 -11.66 11.48
C LEU A 112 12.24 -10.94 10.50
N ILE A 113 11.94 -9.71 10.10
CA ILE A 113 12.79 -8.93 9.20
C ILE A 113 14.04 -8.51 9.96
N ARG A 114 15.19 -9.08 9.57
CA ARG A 114 16.50 -8.75 10.16
C ARG A 114 17.32 -7.80 9.31
N GLU A 115 17.09 -7.80 8.01
CA GLU A 115 17.81 -6.98 7.05
C GLU A 115 16.92 -6.49 5.90
N VAL A 116 17.28 -5.34 5.34
CA VAL A 116 16.68 -4.78 4.12
C VAL A 116 17.82 -4.31 3.22
N GLU A 117 18.00 -4.92 2.05
CA GLU A 117 19.10 -4.62 1.11
C GLU A 117 20.50 -4.61 1.77
N GLY A 118 20.77 -5.60 2.63
CA GLY A 118 22.05 -5.74 3.34
C GLY A 118 22.24 -4.75 4.50
N VAL A 119 21.23 -3.94 4.82
CA VAL A 119 21.19 -3.08 6.01
C VAL A 119 20.50 -3.85 7.14
N GLY A 120 21.20 -4.05 8.26
CA GLY A 120 20.60 -4.57 9.47
C GLY A 120 19.53 -3.63 10.01
N VAL A 121 18.35 -4.17 10.34
CA VAL A 121 17.19 -3.39 10.82
C VAL A 121 16.55 -4.08 12.02
N VAL A 122 15.95 -3.26 12.91
CA VAL A 122 15.03 -3.76 13.93
C VAL A 122 13.64 -3.18 13.66
N PRO A 123 12.70 -4.01 13.15
CA PRO A 123 11.32 -3.58 12.90
C PRO A 123 10.57 -3.34 14.21
N ARG A 124 9.70 -2.33 14.22
CA ARG A 124 8.79 -2.02 15.30
C ARG A 124 7.45 -1.54 14.76
N ILE A 125 6.36 -2.04 15.32
CA ILE A 125 5.03 -1.45 15.09
C ILE A 125 4.79 -0.38 16.16
N ALA A 126 4.79 0.88 15.76
CA ALA A 126 4.61 2.01 16.67
C ALA A 126 3.15 2.15 17.13
N SER A 127 2.19 1.93 16.23
CA SER A 127 0.76 2.04 16.54
C SER A 127 -0.12 1.26 15.56
N VAL A 128 -1.37 1.01 15.95
CA VAL A 128 -2.42 0.43 15.10
C VAL A 128 -3.64 1.33 15.15
N SER A 129 -4.23 1.62 13.99
CA SER A 129 -5.37 2.51 13.83
C SER A 129 -6.46 1.91 12.93
N GLY A 130 -7.72 2.28 13.19
CA GLY A 130 -8.85 1.98 12.30
C GLY A 130 -8.96 2.94 11.10
N THR A 131 -8.33 4.12 11.17
CA THR A 131 -8.40 5.14 10.11
C THR A 131 -7.01 5.58 9.67
N LEU A 132 -6.88 5.87 8.38
CA LEU A 132 -5.64 6.39 7.80
C LEU A 132 -5.27 7.76 8.37
N LYS A 133 -6.27 8.62 8.61
CA LYS A 133 -6.05 9.96 9.19
C LYS A 133 -5.33 9.88 10.53
N LYS A 134 -5.78 8.99 11.43
CA LYS A 134 -5.14 8.81 12.74
C LYS A 134 -3.77 8.13 12.61
N ALA A 135 -3.60 7.22 11.65
CA ALA A 135 -2.29 6.61 11.38
C ALA A 135 -1.24 7.63 10.91
N ARG A 136 -1.63 8.63 10.11
CA ARG A 136 -0.72 9.71 9.66
C ARG A 136 -0.23 10.58 10.82
N ILE A 137 -1.07 10.87 11.81
CA ILE A 137 -0.64 11.61 13.01
C ILE A 137 0.50 10.87 13.73
N PHE A 138 0.42 9.55 13.81
CA PHE A 138 1.48 8.72 14.41
C PHE A 138 2.73 8.57 13.54
N LEU A 139 2.64 8.88 12.25
CA LEU A 139 3.80 8.89 11.35
C LEU A 139 4.69 10.13 11.62
N GLU A 140 4.04 11.25 11.95
CA GLU A 140 4.67 12.55 12.19
C GLU A 140 5.21 12.70 13.62
N SER A 141 4.69 11.89 14.58
CA SER A 141 5.15 11.81 15.97
C SER A 141 6.41 10.98 16.14
#